data_AF-A0A2E5NR07-F1
#
_entry.id   AF-A0A2E5NR07-F1
#
_cell.length_a   1.000
_cell.length_b   1.000
_cell.length_c   1.000
_cell.angle_alpha   90.00
_cell.angle_beta   90.00
_cell.angle_gamma   90.00
#
_symmetry.space_group_name_H-M   'P 1'
#
loop_
_entity.id
_entity.type
_entity.pdbx_description
1 polymer ?
#
loop_
_entity_poly.entity_id
_entity_poly.type
_entity_poly.pdbx_seq_one_letter_code
_entity_poly.pdbx_strand_id
1 'polypeptide(L)'
;MCREPDDSHSAAGEPKITDRVVTGPCQDALMVQWSGTSVVTGPATVPISVRFAEAARVLGQEARLKGLEVPTFRSPPSLAGVQRTIRRRGSAAIVSVVVRNRPWSAVLADMIEGILVSNRLESAGADTVRADLWLAVDESALAA
;
A
#
# COMPACT_ATOMS: atom_id res chain seq x y z
N MET A 1 28.64 26.46 63.20
CA MET A 1 27.36 27.10 62.83
C MET A 1 27.57 27.60 61.42
N CYS A 2 26.97 27.08 60.36
CA CYS A 2 25.63 26.51 60.19
C CYS A 2 25.66 25.11 59.55
N ARG A 3 24.65 24.30 59.88
CA ARG A 3 24.36 22.97 59.33
C ARG A 3 23.09 23.11 58.46
N GLU A 4 22.87 22.13 57.60
CA GLU A 4 21.70 21.84 56.75
C GLU A 4 21.72 22.37 55.29
N PRO A 5 21.10 21.66 54.34
CA PRO A 5 20.89 20.20 54.26
C PRO A 5 21.25 19.58 52.89
N ASP A 6 21.43 18.26 52.94
CA ASP A 6 21.53 17.32 51.82
C ASP A 6 20.12 17.01 51.32
N ASP A 7 19.77 17.52 50.13
CA ASP A 7 18.55 17.16 49.41
C ASP A 7 18.90 16.23 48.25
N SER A 8 19.36 15.04 48.59
CA SER A 8 19.33 13.88 47.70
C SER A 8 18.01 13.15 47.89
N HIS A 9 17.15 13.20 46.87
CA HIS A 9 16.16 12.21 46.38
C HIS A 9 14.93 12.93 45.83
N SER A 10 14.71 12.83 44.52
CA SER A 10 13.54 12.10 44.01
C SER A 10 13.57 12.06 42.48
N ALA A 11 13.55 10.83 41.98
CA ALA A 11 13.27 10.50 40.60
C ALA A 11 11.91 11.06 40.15
N ALA A 12 11.82 11.39 38.85
CA ALA A 12 10.68 11.16 37.95
C ALA A 12 10.73 12.16 36.80
N GLY A 13 11.53 11.86 35.78
CA GLY A 13 11.57 12.60 34.52
C GLY A 13 11.16 11.70 33.37
N GLU A 14 9.87 11.34 33.27
CA GLU A 14 9.18 11.12 32.00
C GLU A 14 7.67 10.91 32.23
N PRO A 15 6.81 11.73 31.60
CA PRO A 15 5.50 11.23 31.20
C PRO A 15 5.41 11.09 29.67
N LYS A 16 5.48 9.82 29.28
CA LYS A 16 4.97 9.17 28.07
C LYS A 16 3.71 9.86 27.53
N ILE A 17 3.75 10.30 26.28
CA ILE A 17 2.55 10.56 25.47
C ILE A 17 1.84 9.22 25.26
N THR A 18 0.73 9.01 25.96
CA THR A 18 -0.21 7.91 25.73
C THR A 18 -1.62 8.47 25.59
N ASP A 19 -2.29 7.95 24.56
CA ASP A 19 -3.73 7.92 24.33
C ASP A 19 -4.53 9.22 24.38
N ARG A 20 -4.84 9.71 23.18
CA ARG A 20 -5.94 10.64 22.98
C ARG A 20 -7.24 9.83 22.83
N VAL A 21 -7.92 9.63 23.95
CA VAL A 21 -9.32 9.22 23.99
C VAL A 21 -10.16 10.36 23.38
N VAL A 22 -10.78 10.10 22.23
CA VAL A 22 -11.85 10.97 21.70
C VAL A 22 -13.16 10.50 22.31
N THR A 23 -13.70 11.31 23.23
CA THR A 23 -15.09 11.18 23.71
C THR A 23 -15.90 12.29 23.05
N GLY A 24 -16.99 11.93 22.38
CA GLY A 24 -17.99 12.85 21.84
C GLY A 24 -19.30 12.10 21.58
N PRO A 25 -20.44 12.79 21.52
CA PRO A 25 -21.16 13.26 22.72
C PRO A 25 -22.44 12.46 23.01
N CYS A 26 -22.98 12.69 24.21
CA CYS A 26 -24.29 12.23 24.69
C CYS A 26 -25.39 12.46 23.65
N GLN A 27 -26.15 11.39 23.38
CA GLN A 27 -27.34 11.41 22.56
C GLN A 27 -28.49 11.99 23.38
N ASP A 28 -28.98 13.16 22.99
CA ASP A 28 -30.30 13.64 23.41
C ASP A 28 -31.21 13.76 22.20
N ALA A 29 -32.44 13.32 22.43
CA ALA A 29 -33.43 12.98 21.45
C ALA A 29 -33.85 14.16 20.58
N LEU A 30 -34.00 13.91 19.28
CA LEU A 30 -35.14 14.41 18.51
C LEU A 30 -35.47 13.39 17.42
N MET A 31 -36.66 12.81 17.59
CA MET A 31 -37.36 11.98 16.61
C MET A 31 -37.52 12.78 15.31
N VAL A 32 -36.73 12.45 14.29
CA VAL A 32 -37.12 12.66 12.90
C VAL A 32 -37.26 11.27 12.32
N GLN A 33 -38.49 10.88 12.00
CA GLN A 33 -38.75 9.66 11.24
C GLN A 33 -38.03 9.80 9.90
N TRP A 34 -36.92 9.08 9.75
CA TRP A 34 -36.22 8.92 8.49
C TRP A 34 -37.02 7.94 7.62
N SER A 35 -38.14 8.39 7.07
CA SER A 35 -38.75 7.74 5.91
C SER A 35 -37.98 8.17 4.67
N GLY A 36 -36.75 7.68 4.57
CA GLY A 36 -35.97 7.70 3.35
C GLY A 36 -35.49 6.28 3.13
N THR A 37 -36.11 5.57 2.19
CA THR A 37 -35.47 4.39 1.58
C THR A 37 -34.27 4.90 0.78
N SER A 38 -33.18 5.23 1.48
CA SER A 38 -31.88 5.35 0.86
C SER A 38 -31.49 3.94 0.47
N VAL A 39 -31.74 3.60 -0.80
CA VAL A 39 -30.99 2.51 -1.42
C VAL A 39 -29.55 2.98 -1.40
N VAL A 40 -28.78 2.54 -0.41
CA VAL A 40 -27.32 2.61 -0.47
C VAL A 40 -26.94 1.68 -1.60
N THR A 41 -26.80 2.23 -2.80
CA THR A 41 -26.07 1.55 -3.87
C THR A 41 -24.66 1.39 -3.34
N GLY A 42 -24.35 0.19 -2.82
CA GLY A 42 -22.99 -0.15 -2.43
C GLY A 42 -22.04 0.13 -3.60
N PRO A 43 -20.79 0.53 -3.35
CA PRO A 43 -19.87 0.86 -4.43
C PRO A 43 -19.81 -0.32 -5.38
N ALA A 44 -20.03 -0.06 -6.68
CA ALA A 44 -19.84 -1.08 -7.70
C ALA A 44 -18.41 -1.60 -7.57
N THR A 45 -18.26 -2.84 -7.10
CA THR A 45 -16.94 -3.41 -6.85
C THR A 45 -16.28 -3.62 -8.21
N VAL A 46 -15.25 -2.83 -8.50
CA VAL A 46 -14.46 -2.97 -9.73
C VAL A 46 -13.92 -4.41 -9.78
N PRO A 47 -14.12 -5.16 -10.89
CA PRO A 47 -13.63 -6.51 -11.02
C PRO A 47 -12.11 -6.56 -10.83
N ILE A 48 -11.61 -7.57 -10.12
CA ILE A 48 -10.18 -7.69 -9.80
C ILE A 48 -9.28 -7.74 -11.04
N SER A 49 -9.78 -8.25 -12.17
CA SER A 49 -9.09 -8.24 -13.46
C SER A 49 -8.91 -6.83 -14.02
N VAL A 50 -9.90 -5.95 -13.81
CA VAL A 50 -9.83 -4.54 -14.22
C VAL A 50 -8.83 -3.80 -13.33
N ARG A 51 -8.90 -3.97 -12.00
CA ARG A 51 -7.92 -3.38 -11.07
C ARG A 51 -6.49 -3.85 -11.38
N PHE A 52 -6.30 -5.11 -11.76
CA PHE A 52 -5.00 -5.65 -12.19
C PHE A 52 -4.50 -5.03 -13.50
N ALA A 53 -5.37 -4.90 -14.50
CA ALA A 53 -5.01 -4.28 -15.78
C ALA A 53 -4.65 -2.80 -15.61
N GLU A 54 -5.39 -2.09 -14.77
CA GLU A 54 -5.13 -0.69 -14.42
C GLU A 54 -3.78 -0.53 -13.70
N ALA A 55 -3.53 -1.30 -12.64
CA ALA A 55 -2.25 -1.28 -11.93
C ALA A 55 -1.07 -1.60 -12.87
N ALA A 56 -1.23 -2.59 -13.76
CA ALA A 56 -0.21 -2.92 -14.77
C ALA A 56 0.06 -1.75 -15.73
N ARG A 57 -0.98 -1.00 -16.10
CA ARG A 57 -0.86 0.17 -16.97
C ARG A 57 -0.14 1.32 -16.27
N VAL A 58 -0.54 1.65 -15.05
CA VAL A 58 0.05 2.74 -14.24
C VAL A 58 1.52 2.45 -13.96
N LEU A 59 1.83 1.25 -13.46
CA LEU A 59 3.21 0.83 -13.21
C LEU A 59 4.06 0.81 -14.49
N GLY A 60 3.47 0.36 -15.60
CA GLY A 60 4.15 0.36 -16.90
C GLY A 60 4.43 1.78 -17.43
N GLN A 61 3.54 2.73 -17.19
CA GLN A 61 3.75 4.13 -17.55
C GLN A 61 4.88 4.74 -16.70
N GLU A 62 4.82 4.57 -15.39
CA GLU A 62 5.83 5.11 -14.47
C GLU A 62 7.21 4.51 -14.72
N ALA A 63 7.29 3.19 -14.95
CA ALA A 63 8.54 2.53 -15.30
C ALA A 63 9.16 3.09 -16.60
N ARG A 64 8.34 3.39 -17.63
CA ARG A 64 8.83 4.02 -18.88
C ARG A 64 9.36 5.42 -18.66
N LEU A 65 8.69 6.22 -17.81
CA LEU A 65 9.15 7.57 -17.47
C LEU A 65 10.54 7.56 -16.82
N LYS A 66 10.87 6.46 -16.13
CA LYS A 66 12.19 6.23 -15.53
C LYS A 66 13.20 5.55 -16.44
N GLY A 67 12.85 5.29 -17.70
CA GLY A 67 13.73 4.60 -18.66
C GLY A 67 13.91 3.10 -18.39
N LEU A 68 12.99 2.48 -17.66
CA LEU A 68 13.03 1.04 -17.36
C LEU A 68 12.31 0.22 -18.44
N GLU A 69 12.77 -1.02 -18.64
CA GLU A 69 12.07 -2.01 -19.46
C GLU A 69 10.82 -2.50 -18.72
N VAL A 70 9.65 -2.42 -19.37
CA VAL A 70 8.38 -2.82 -18.76
C VAL A 70 8.13 -4.32 -18.98
N PRO A 71 7.99 -5.12 -17.91
CA PRO A 71 7.60 -6.51 -18.06
C PRO A 71 6.15 -6.64 -18.53
N THR A 72 5.86 -7.72 -19.27
CA THR A 72 4.47 -8.13 -19.48
C THR A 72 3.92 -8.76 -18.21
N PHE A 73 2.87 -8.17 -17.64
CA PHE A 73 2.19 -8.73 -16.47
C PHE A 73 1.15 -9.78 -16.85
N ARG A 74 1.09 -10.89 -16.09
CA ARG A 74 0.11 -11.98 -16.26
C ARG A 74 -0.40 -12.49 -14.91
N SER A 75 -1.52 -13.20 -14.94
CA SER A 75 -2.02 -13.96 -13.79
C SER A 75 -2.87 -15.14 -14.26
N PRO A 76 -2.83 -16.31 -13.56
CA PRO A 76 -1.89 -16.69 -12.50
C PRO A 76 -0.52 -17.14 -13.07
N PRO A 77 0.48 -17.42 -12.21
CA PRO A 77 1.72 -18.07 -12.63
C PRO A 77 1.47 -19.48 -13.18
N SER A 78 2.29 -19.92 -14.15
CA SER A 78 2.22 -21.28 -14.70
C SER A 78 2.78 -22.35 -13.74
N LEU A 79 3.57 -21.92 -12.75
CA LEU A 79 4.11 -22.79 -11.70
C LEU A 79 3.18 -22.74 -10.48
N ALA A 80 2.75 -23.91 -10.00
CA ALA A 80 1.90 -24.02 -8.81
C ALA A 80 2.69 -23.74 -7.53
N GLY A 81 2.01 -23.18 -6.51
CA GLY A 81 2.59 -22.96 -5.17
C GLY A 81 3.48 -21.73 -5.03
N VAL A 82 3.75 -20.99 -6.11
CA VAL A 82 4.54 -19.74 -6.05
C VAL A 82 3.64 -18.52 -6.21
N GLN A 83 3.96 -17.46 -5.47
CA GLN A 83 3.18 -16.20 -5.49
C GLN A 83 3.50 -15.34 -6.72
N ARG A 84 4.73 -15.42 -7.21
CA ARG A 84 5.20 -14.74 -8.42
C ARG A 84 6.20 -15.57 -9.19
N THR A 85 6.20 -15.43 -10.52
CA THR A 85 7.24 -16.00 -11.40
C THR A 85 7.73 -14.95 -12.37
N ILE A 86 9.02 -15.00 -12.69
CA ILE A 86 9.64 -14.13 -13.70
C ILE A 86 10.25 -15.02 -14.78
N ARG A 87 9.85 -14.80 -16.04
CA ARG A 87 10.43 -15.48 -17.20
C ARG A 87 11.09 -14.45 -18.11
N ARG A 88 12.39 -14.63 -18.38
CA ARG A 88 13.18 -13.77 -19.26
C ARG A 88 13.29 -14.38 -20.66
N ARG A 89 13.20 -13.54 -21.69
CA ARG A 89 13.31 -13.87 -23.12
C ARG A 89 14.07 -12.73 -23.81
N GLY A 90 15.41 -12.80 -23.80
CA GLY A 90 16.25 -11.68 -24.25
C GLY A 90 16.06 -10.47 -23.33
N SER A 91 15.76 -9.32 -23.91
CA SER A 91 15.35 -8.10 -23.17
C SER A 91 13.91 -8.13 -22.67
N ALA A 92 13.05 -9.03 -23.16
CA ALA A 92 11.68 -9.11 -22.67
C ALA A 92 11.58 -9.91 -21.36
N ALA A 93 10.79 -9.42 -20.41
CA ALA A 93 10.43 -10.14 -19.20
C ALA A 93 8.90 -10.32 -19.09
N ILE A 94 8.48 -11.47 -18.57
CA ILE A 94 7.10 -11.77 -18.21
C ILE A 94 7.06 -11.98 -16.70
N VAL A 95 6.24 -11.20 -16.01
CA VAL A 95 5.99 -11.32 -14.57
C VAL A 95 4.58 -11.84 -14.40
N SER A 96 4.44 -13.04 -13.82
CA SER A 96 3.13 -13.60 -13.48
C SER A 96 2.92 -13.56 -11.98
N VAL A 97 1.76 -13.10 -11.52
CA VAL A 97 1.44 -12.89 -10.09
C VAL A 97 0.14 -13.59 -9.72
N VAL A 98 0.08 -14.16 -8.52
CA VAL A 98 -1.17 -14.65 -7.91
C VAL A 98 -1.97 -13.46 -7.39
N VAL A 99 -3.19 -13.31 -7.88
CA VAL A 99 -4.08 -12.19 -7.53
C VAL A 99 -5.20 -12.63 -6.58
N ARG A 100 -5.70 -13.86 -6.73
CA ARG A 100 -6.83 -14.36 -5.93
C ARG A 100 -6.40 -14.69 -4.51
N ASN A 101 -7.31 -14.49 -3.55
CA ASN A 101 -7.12 -14.80 -2.12
C ASN A 101 -5.89 -14.12 -1.51
N ARG A 102 -5.54 -12.93 -2.00
CA ARG A 102 -4.43 -12.13 -1.49
C ARG A 102 -4.87 -10.70 -1.22
N PRO A 103 -4.27 -10.05 -0.22
CA PRO A 103 -4.46 -8.62 -0.04
C PRO A 103 -3.91 -7.89 -1.28
N TRP A 104 -4.63 -6.85 -1.70
CA TRP A 104 -4.30 -6.11 -2.92
C TRP A 104 -2.89 -5.52 -2.89
N SER A 105 -2.46 -5.01 -1.74
CA SER A 105 -1.10 -4.50 -1.53
C SER A 105 -0.01 -5.55 -1.79
N ALA A 106 -0.25 -6.83 -1.49
CA ALA A 106 0.73 -7.87 -1.78
C ALA A 106 0.82 -8.20 -3.27
N VAL A 107 -0.28 -8.03 -4.02
CA VAL A 107 -0.27 -8.12 -5.48
C VAL A 107 0.55 -6.98 -6.09
N LEU A 108 0.30 -5.75 -5.64
CA LEU A 108 1.06 -4.56 -6.06
C LEU A 108 2.55 -4.71 -5.73
N ALA A 109 2.88 -5.17 -4.52
CA ALA A 109 4.26 -5.41 -4.10
C ALA A 109 4.97 -6.40 -5.04
N ASP A 110 4.30 -7.49 -5.44
CA ASP A 110 4.88 -8.47 -6.37
C ASP A 110 5.00 -7.94 -7.81
N MET A 111 4.09 -7.06 -8.24
CA MET A 111 4.19 -6.38 -9.55
C MET A 111 5.36 -5.40 -9.58
N ILE A 112 5.49 -4.58 -8.53
CA ILE A 112 6.58 -3.61 -8.36
C ILE A 112 7.91 -4.36 -8.30
N GLU A 113 8.05 -5.33 -7.39
CA GLU A 113 9.27 -6.11 -7.27
C GLU A 113 9.60 -6.88 -8.56
N GLY A 114 8.59 -7.26 -9.34
CA GLY A 114 8.75 -7.81 -10.69
C GLY A 114 9.47 -6.86 -11.66
N ILE A 115 9.15 -5.55 -11.64
CA ILE A 115 9.82 -4.52 -12.44
C ILE A 115 11.27 -4.34 -11.99
N LEU A 116 11.50 -4.26 -10.67
CA LEU A 116 12.86 -4.08 -10.15
C LEU A 116 13.77 -5.25 -10.53
N VAL A 117 13.29 -6.48 -10.32
CA VAL A 117 14.05 -7.70 -10.62
C VAL A 117 14.19 -7.93 -12.13
N SER A 118 13.21 -7.54 -12.97
CA SER A 118 13.37 -7.64 -14.43
C SER A 118 14.46 -6.70 -14.94
N ASN A 119 14.57 -5.52 -14.34
CA ASN A 119 15.54 -4.48 -14.71
C ASN A 119 16.89 -4.60 -13.97
N ARG A 120 17.08 -5.63 -13.14
CA ARG A 120 18.30 -5.86 -12.35
C ARG A 120 18.69 -4.64 -11.49
N LEU A 121 17.68 -3.97 -10.93
CA LEU A 121 17.92 -2.88 -9.99
C LEU A 121 18.33 -3.49 -8.64
N GLU A 122 19.57 -3.26 -8.25
CA GLU A 122 20.12 -3.61 -6.94
C GLU A 122 20.69 -2.33 -6.32
N SER A 123 20.58 -2.16 -4.99
CA SER A 123 21.01 -0.99 -4.19
C SER A 123 20.02 0.20 -4.11
N ALA A 124 20.48 1.35 -3.61
CA ALA A 124 19.67 2.54 -3.28
C ALA A 124 18.79 3.05 -4.42
N GLY A 125 19.21 2.88 -5.69
CA GLY A 125 18.38 3.22 -6.85
C GLY A 125 17.08 2.40 -6.92
N ALA A 126 17.10 1.17 -6.42
CA ALA A 126 15.92 0.33 -6.31
C ALA A 126 14.89 0.91 -5.32
N ASP A 127 15.34 1.47 -4.20
CA ASP A 127 14.45 1.99 -3.17
C ASP A 127 13.71 3.25 -3.65
N THR A 128 14.41 4.15 -4.35
CA THR A 128 13.78 5.33 -4.98
C THR A 128 12.74 4.90 -6.02
N VAL A 129 13.11 4.00 -6.94
CA VAL A 129 12.18 3.49 -7.97
C VAL A 129 10.98 2.80 -7.32
N ARG A 130 11.19 2.02 -6.25
CA ARG A 130 10.13 1.34 -5.52
C ARG A 130 9.16 2.35 -4.89
N ALA A 131 9.67 3.40 -4.25
CA ALA A 131 8.86 4.45 -3.65
C ALA A 131 8.01 5.17 -4.69
N ASP A 132 8.61 5.54 -5.82
CA ASP A 132 7.91 6.22 -6.91
C ASP A 132 6.81 5.35 -7.55
N LEU A 133 7.08 4.05 -7.75
CA LEU A 133 6.07 3.13 -8.27
C LEU A 133 4.89 2.94 -7.31
N TRP A 134 5.13 2.96 -6.00
CA TRP A 134 4.07 2.96 -4.99
C TRP A 134 3.24 4.24 -5.03
N LEU A 135 3.88 5.41 -5.14
CA LEU A 135 3.17 6.68 -5.26
C LEU A 135 2.28 6.73 -6.51
N ALA A 136 2.77 6.22 -7.64
CA ALA A 136 2.00 6.22 -8.89
C ALA A 136 0.69 5.41 -8.77
N VAL A 137 0.73 4.23 -8.14
CA VAL A 137 -0.49 3.41 -7.96
C VAL A 137 -1.42 3.98 -6.90
N ASP A 138 -0.90 4.66 -5.88
CA ASP A 138 -1.71 5.30 -4.85
C ASP A 138 -2.46 6.52 -5.42
N GLU A 139 -1.77 7.38 -6.17
CA GLU A 139 -2.38 8.54 -6.86
C GLU A 139 -3.46 8.09 -7.86
N SER A 140 -3.22 7.00 -8.60
CA SER A 140 -4.24 6.45 -9.51
C SER A 140 -5.48 5.95 -8.78
N ALA A 141 -5.32 5.40 -7.57
CA ALA A 141 -6.42 4.92 -6.75
C ALA A 141 -7.21 6.08 -6.11
N LEU A 142 -6.57 7.22 -5.87
CA LEU A 142 -7.22 8.45 -5.41
C LEU A 142 -7.99 9.17 -6.54
N ALA A 143 -7.58 8.96 -7.79
CA ALA A 143 -8.20 9.58 -8.97
C ALA A 143 -9.40 8.81 -9.56
N ALA A 144 -9.68 7.60 -9.08
CA ALA A 144 -10.72 6.68 -9.57
C ALA A 144 -11.98 6.68 -8.70
#